data_AF-A0A0Q8PW89-F1
#
_entry.id   AF-A0A0Q8PW89-F1
#
_cell.length_a   1.000
_cell.length_b   1.000
_cell.length_c   1.000
_cell.angle_alpha   90.00
_cell.angle_beta   90.00
_cell.angle_gamma   90.00
#
_symmetry.space_group_name_H-M   'P 1'
#
loop_
_entity.id
_entity.type
_entity.pdbx_description
1 polymer ?
#
loop_
_entity_poly.entity_id
_entity_poly.type
_entity_poly.pdbx_seq_one_letter_code
_entity_poly.pdbx_strand_id
1 'polypeptide(L)'
;MDRAWPNLHKTEEAILRISPTGDLRWCGATVLAKAEQHLGIKDPQRKLLESHLGDNSHQLDENFRDLAVRTLHAANDAADSERAQVRTFRNFLLSSILALTVLASLSVIWGFAAPGALAEKTCFYPAGVRQCPVGAGEPSGVDLMLVEFIGMCAAAVAGAISLRHIQGTATPYMVPMVLMLLRIPLGALSALLGIILIRGEFIPGLTYLDNSGQIAAWAIFFGIAQESITRMIDQQGNRVLDNARGSMREFGTVPRE
;
A
#
# COMPACT_ATOMS: atom_id res chain seq x y z
N MET A 1 -18.70 9.56 -9.46
CA MET A 1 -17.81 10.64 -8.97
C MET A 1 -16.52 10.78 -9.78
N ASP A 2 -15.92 9.71 -10.32
CA ASP A 2 -14.59 9.78 -10.97
C ASP A 2 -14.48 10.67 -12.22
N ARG A 3 -15.58 10.91 -12.94
CA ARG A 3 -15.61 11.84 -14.08
C ARG A 3 -15.83 13.31 -13.70
N ALA A 4 -16.22 13.59 -12.46
CA ALA A 4 -16.55 14.96 -12.04
C ALA A 4 -15.30 15.83 -11.91
N TRP A 5 -14.18 15.26 -11.44
CA TRP A 5 -12.93 16.00 -11.24
C TRP A 5 -12.26 16.50 -12.53
N PRO A 6 -12.06 15.66 -13.56
CA PRO A 6 -11.52 16.14 -14.84
C PRO A 6 -12.43 17.18 -15.51
N ASN A 7 -13.76 17.03 -15.35
CA ASN A 7 -14.72 18.01 -15.86
C ASN A 7 -14.65 19.34 -15.10
N LEU A 8 -14.39 19.32 -13.79
CA LEU A 8 -14.18 20.52 -12.99
C LEU A 8 -12.91 21.26 -13.42
N HIS A 9 -11.78 20.57 -13.59
CA HIS A 9 -10.53 21.18 -14.07
C HIS A 9 -10.70 21.84 -15.44
N LYS A 10 -11.36 21.16 -16.38
CA LYS A 10 -11.72 21.76 -17.69
C LYS A 10 -12.61 22.99 -17.56
N THR A 11 -13.50 23.00 -16.57
CA THR A 11 -14.38 24.14 -16.31
C THR A 11 -13.60 25.30 -15.71
N GLU A 12 -12.67 25.06 -14.78
CA GLU A 12 -11.78 26.10 -14.23
C GLU A 12 -10.93 26.75 -15.33
N GLU A 13 -10.38 25.95 -16.24
CA GLU A 13 -9.65 26.45 -17.40
C GLU A 13 -10.53 27.26 -18.35
N ALA A 14 -11.76 26.79 -18.60
CA ALA A 14 -12.72 27.51 -19.43
C ALA A 14 -13.15 28.84 -18.80
N ILE A 15 -13.39 28.88 -17.49
CA ILE A 15 -13.72 30.10 -16.72
C ILE A 15 -12.58 31.10 -16.85
N LEU A 16 -11.33 30.68 -16.63
CA LEU A 16 -10.18 31.58 -16.73
C LEU A 16 -10.00 32.15 -18.15
N ARG A 17 -10.34 31.38 -19.19
CA ARG A 17 -10.32 31.85 -20.59
C ARG A 17 -11.37 32.92 -20.87
N ILE A 18 -12.58 32.81 -20.29
CA ILE A 18 -13.70 33.72 -20.58
C ILE A 18 -13.86 34.85 -19.55
N SER A 19 -13.11 34.83 -18.45
CA SER A 19 -13.23 35.84 -17.40
C SER A 19 -13.01 37.27 -17.91
N PRO A 20 -13.84 38.24 -17.48
CA PRO A 20 -13.62 39.66 -17.76
C PRO A 20 -12.31 40.16 -17.14
N THR A 21 -11.71 41.19 -17.73
CA THR A 21 -10.44 41.78 -17.28
C THR A 21 -10.45 42.31 -15.85
N GLY A 22 -11.62 42.67 -15.31
CA GLY A 22 -11.78 43.08 -13.91
C GLY A 22 -11.54 41.93 -12.92
N ASP A 23 -12.07 40.74 -13.21
CA ASP A 23 -11.97 39.56 -12.34
C ASP A 23 -10.64 38.82 -12.53
N LEU A 24 -10.05 38.92 -13.72
CA LEU A 24 -8.79 38.29 -14.08
C LEU A 24 -7.65 38.66 -13.11
N ARG A 25 -7.66 39.90 -12.62
CA ARG A 25 -6.63 40.45 -11.72
C ARG A 25 -6.43 39.59 -10.47
N TRP A 26 -7.50 39.04 -9.91
CA TRP A 26 -7.45 38.25 -8.67
C TRP A 26 -7.18 36.76 -8.91
N CYS A 27 -7.44 36.26 -10.13
CA CYS A 27 -7.21 34.86 -10.47
C CYS A 27 -5.72 34.47 -10.44
N GLY A 28 -4.82 35.41 -10.70
CA GLY A 28 -3.38 35.15 -10.77
C GLY A 28 -2.80 34.54 -9.48
N ALA A 29 -3.19 35.08 -8.31
CA ALA A 29 -2.76 34.55 -7.02
C ALA A 29 -3.29 33.13 -6.75
N THR A 30 -4.54 32.84 -7.15
CA THR A 30 -5.14 31.51 -7.00
C THR A 30 -4.49 30.48 -7.91
N VAL A 31 -4.21 30.84 -9.17
CA VAL A 31 -3.51 29.98 -10.13
C VAL A 31 -2.10 29.71 -9.66
N LEU A 32 -1.39 30.74 -9.16
CA LEU A 32 -0.05 30.57 -8.60
C LEU A 32 -0.09 29.63 -7.40
N ALA A 33 -0.98 29.83 -6.43
CA ALA A 33 -1.08 28.95 -5.26
C ALA A 33 -1.31 27.46 -5.67
N LYS A 34 -2.16 27.20 -6.67
CA LYS A 34 -2.41 25.84 -7.17
C LYS A 34 -1.21 25.27 -7.93
N ALA A 35 -0.50 26.11 -8.68
CA ALA A 35 0.76 25.78 -9.32
C ALA A 35 1.84 25.46 -8.28
N GLU A 36 1.94 26.20 -7.19
CA GLU A 36 2.93 25.94 -6.14
C GLU A 36 2.71 24.62 -5.43
N GLN A 37 1.44 24.20 -5.31
CA GLN A 37 1.05 22.96 -4.66
C GLN A 37 1.42 21.72 -5.48
N HIS A 38 1.27 21.75 -6.81
CA HIS A 38 1.42 20.57 -7.66
C HIS A 38 2.62 20.62 -8.63
N LEU A 39 3.15 21.81 -8.93
CA LEU A 39 4.33 21.98 -9.78
C LEU A 39 5.59 22.21 -8.94
N GLY A 40 6.66 21.52 -9.32
CA GLY A 40 7.97 21.64 -8.67
C GLY A 40 8.55 23.06 -8.78
N ILE A 41 9.43 23.42 -7.83
CA ILE A 41 10.08 24.74 -7.74
C ILE A 41 10.88 25.12 -9.01
N LYS A 42 11.25 24.14 -9.84
CA LYS A 42 12.00 24.33 -11.09
C LYS A 42 11.12 24.42 -12.33
N ASP A 43 9.81 24.31 -12.20
CA ASP A 43 8.90 24.35 -13.35
C ASP A 43 8.97 25.74 -14.03
N PRO A 44 9.21 25.79 -15.36
CA PRO A 44 9.39 27.06 -16.06
C PRO A 44 8.10 27.89 -16.07
N GLN A 45 6.93 27.27 -16.10
CA GLN A 45 5.64 27.96 -16.16
C GLN A 45 5.28 28.57 -14.80
N ARG A 46 5.57 27.85 -13.70
CA ARG A 46 5.46 28.38 -12.34
C ARG A 46 6.34 29.62 -12.15
N LYS A 47 7.64 29.52 -12.49
CA LYS A 47 8.59 30.62 -12.32
C LYS A 47 8.22 31.87 -13.12
N LEU A 48 7.82 31.69 -14.38
CA LEU A 48 7.40 32.81 -15.23
C LEU A 48 6.15 33.50 -14.69
N LEU A 49 5.20 32.74 -14.15
CA LEU A 49 3.99 33.29 -13.55
C LEU A 49 4.30 34.00 -12.21
N GLU A 50 5.17 33.42 -11.39
CA GLU A 50 5.62 33.99 -10.11
C GLU A 50 6.37 35.32 -10.32
N SER A 51 7.33 35.37 -11.24
CA SER A 51 8.06 36.61 -11.55
C SER A 51 7.11 37.70 -12.04
N HIS A 52 6.16 37.35 -12.90
CA HIS A 52 5.20 38.31 -13.44
C HIS A 52 4.25 38.86 -12.36
N LEU A 53 3.75 38.00 -11.48
CA LEU A 53 2.91 38.41 -10.36
C LEU A 53 3.68 39.27 -9.35
N GLY A 54 4.97 39.00 -9.14
CA GLY A 54 5.83 39.83 -8.30
C GLY A 54 6.01 41.24 -8.84
N ASP A 55 6.20 41.39 -10.15
CA ASP A 55 6.41 42.70 -10.79
C ASP A 55 5.12 43.54 -10.92
N ASN A 56 3.95 42.89 -11.00
CA ASN A 56 2.65 43.54 -11.24
C ASN A 56 1.73 43.62 -10.01
N SER A 57 2.28 43.79 -8.80
CA SER A 57 1.49 43.91 -7.56
C SER A 57 0.47 42.76 -7.35
N HIS A 58 0.85 41.54 -7.74
CA HIS A 58 0.02 40.34 -7.73
C HIS A 58 -1.25 40.38 -8.60
N GLN A 59 -1.30 41.26 -9.60
CA GLN A 59 -2.39 41.33 -10.56
C GLN A 59 -2.03 40.63 -11.86
N LEU A 60 -2.95 39.83 -12.37
CA LEU A 60 -2.80 39.19 -13.68
C LEU A 60 -3.27 40.13 -14.80
N ASP A 61 -2.37 40.41 -15.75
CA ASP A 61 -2.68 41.18 -16.96
C ASP A 61 -3.29 40.30 -18.07
N GLU A 62 -4.05 40.91 -18.97
CA GLU A 62 -4.77 40.22 -20.05
C GLU A 62 -3.82 39.52 -21.03
N ASN A 63 -2.65 40.12 -21.28
CA ASN A 63 -1.61 39.55 -22.14
C ASN A 63 -1.02 38.24 -21.57
N PHE A 64 -1.10 38.06 -20.25
CA PHE A 64 -0.58 36.90 -19.53
C PHE A 64 -1.67 35.87 -19.21
N ARG A 65 -2.91 36.08 -19.72
CA ARG A 65 -4.01 35.12 -19.59
C ARG A 65 -3.63 33.74 -20.12
N ASP A 66 -2.99 33.67 -21.30
CA ASP A 66 -2.59 32.40 -21.91
C ASP A 66 -1.53 31.68 -21.06
N LEU A 67 -0.59 32.42 -20.47
CA LEU A 67 0.39 31.87 -19.53
C LEU A 67 -0.32 31.27 -18.30
N ALA A 68 -1.24 32.01 -17.69
CA ALA A 68 -1.98 31.53 -16.52
C ALA A 68 -2.84 30.30 -16.82
N VAL A 69 -3.50 30.25 -17.99
CA VAL A 69 -4.27 29.07 -18.42
C VAL A 69 -3.35 27.86 -18.61
N ARG A 70 -2.18 28.03 -19.24
CA ARG A 70 -1.21 26.93 -19.42
C ARG A 70 -0.65 26.44 -18.09
N THR A 71 -0.28 27.35 -17.18
CA THR A 71 0.19 26.98 -15.85
C THR A 71 -0.89 26.26 -15.05
N LEU A 72 -2.15 26.70 -15.14
CA LEU A 72 -3.29 26.04 -14.49
C LEU A 72 -3.52 24.63 -15.07
N HIS A 73 -3.48 24.48 -16.39
CA HIS A 73 -3.60 23.17 -17.05
C HIS A 73 -2.47 22.22 -16.62
N ALA A 74 -1.22 22.70 -16.56
CA ALA A 74 -0.09 21.89 -16.11
C ALA A 74 -0.25 21.48 -14.63
N ALA A 75 -0.73 22.38 -13.77
CA ALA A 75 -1.01 22.08 -12.37
C ALA A 75 -2.16 21.07 -12.21
N ASN A 76 -3.22 21.18 -13.02
CA ASN A 76 -4.35 20.24 -13.03
C ASN A 76 -3.93 18.86 -13.52
N ASP A 77 -3.15 18.77 -14.60
CA ASP A 77 -2.60 17.50 -15.12
C ASP A 77 -1.70 16.83 -14.07
N ALA A 78 -0.84 17.60 -13.39
CA ALA A 78 -0.01 17.10 -12.31
C ALA A 78 -0.87 16.54 -11.17
N ALA A 79 -1.88 17.29 -10.72
CA ALA A 79 -2.81 16.85 -9.68
C ALA A 79 -3.60 15.58 -10.08
N ASP A 80 -4.03 15.47 -11.34
CA ASP A 80 -4.74 14.30 -11.85
C ASP A 80 -3.80 13.09 -11.96
N SER A 81 -2.52 13.30 -12.31
CA SER A 81 -1.51 12.25 -12.35
C SER A 81 -1.19 11.68 -10.96
N GLU A 82 -1.06 12.54 -9.94
CA GLU A 82 -0.87 12.15 -8.53
C GLU A 82 -2.06 11.32 -8.05
N ARG A 83 -3.29 11.76 -8.36
CA ARG A 83 -4.52 11.03 -8.01
C ARG A 83 -4.64 9.70 -8.75
N ALA A 84 -4.22 9.61 -10.01
CA ALA A 84 -4.26 8.38 -10.79
C ALA A 84 -3.33 7.30 -10.19
N GLN A 85 -2.14 7.68 -9.76
CA GLN A 85 -1.20 6.76 -9.09
C GLN A 85 -1.82 6.17 -7.81
N VAL A 86 -2.49 7.01 -7.02
CA VAL A 86 -3.18 6.56 -5.80
C VAL A 86 -4.31 5.56 -6.10
N ARG A 87 -5.05 5.75 -7.20
CA ARG A 87 -6.10 4.80 -7.62
C ARG A 87 -5.52 3.45 -8.03
N THR A 88 -4.49 3.45 -8.87
CA THR A 88 -3.83 2.21 -9.30
C THR A 88 -3.25 1.46 -8.11
N PHE A 89 -2.60 2.18 -7.19
CA PHE A 89 -2.10 1.60 -5.95
C PHE A 89 -3.21 1.00 -5.10
N ARG A 90 -4.32 1.74 -4.89
CA ARG A 90 -5.49 1.22 -4.17
C ARG A 90 -6.09 -0.03 -4.82
N ASN A 91 -6.23 -0.05 -6.15
CA ASN A 91 -6.77 -1.20 -6.87
C ASN A 91 -5.85 -2.42 -6.73
N PHE A 92 -4.53 -2.21 -6.85
CA PHE A 92 -3.54 -3.25 -6.61
C PHE A 92 -3.65 -3.79 -5.17
N LEU A 93 -3.69 -2.90 -4.17
CA LEU A 93 -3.88 -3.29 -2.77
C LEU A 93 -5.16 -4.09 -2.56
N LEU A 94 -6.30 -3.63 -3.10
CA LEU A 94 -7.58 -4.34 -2.98
C LEU A 94 -7.53 -5.71 -3.65
N SER A 95 -6.87 -5.83 -4.80
CA SER A 95 -6.68 -7.12 -5.47
C SER A 95 -5.82 -8.08 -4.64
N SER A 96 -4.77 -7.58 -4.00
CA SER A 96 -3.92 -8.36 -3.10
C SER A 96 -4.67 -8.79 -1.83
N ILE A 97 -5.49 -7.91 -1.24
CA ILE A 97 -6.36 -8.26 -0.12
C ILE A 97 -7.29 -9.41 -0.51
N LEU A 98 -7.98 -9.27 -1.64
CA LEU A 98 -8.90 -10.28 -2.13
C LEU A 98 -8.19 -11.61 -2.38
N ALA A 99 -7.01 -11.59 -3.00
CA ALA A 99 -6.21 -12.79 -3.24
C ALA A 99 -5.78 -13.48 -1.93
N LEU A 100 -5.26 -12.73 -0.95
CA LEU A 100 -4.83 -13.29 0.34
C LEU A 100 -6.01 -13.83 1.15
N THR A 101 -7.15 -13.14 1.15
CA THR A 101 -8.37 -13.63 1.82
C THR A 101 -8.88 -14.90 1.16
N VAL A 102 -8.84 -14.99 -0.16
CA VAL A 102 -9.20 -16.23 -0.89
C VAL A 102 -8.24 -17.36 -0.50
N LEU A 103 -6.93 -17.10 -0.46
CA LEU A 103 -5.94 -18.11 -0.06
C LEU A 103 -6.15 -18.60 1.38
N ALA A 104 -6.36 -17.71 2.34
CA ALA A 104 -6.68 -18.08 3.73
C ALA A 104 -7.99 -18.87 3.84
N SER A 105 -9.01 -18.47 3.09
CA SER A 105 -10.28 -19.21 3.07
C SER A 105 -10.10 -20.61 2.48
N LEU A 106 -9.33 -20.72 1.39
CA LEU A 106 -9.05 -21.99 0.74
C LEU A 106 -8.20 -22.92 1.63
N SER A 107 -7.24 -22.40 2.39
CA SER A 107 -6.48 -23.23 3.35
C SER A 107 -7.42 -23.84 4.39
N VAL A 108 -8.31 -23.05 4.99
CA VAL A 108 -9.29 -23.55 5.96
C VAL A 108 -10.22 -24.60 5.33
N ILE A 109 -10.79 -24.30 4.15
CA ILE A 109 -11.68 -25.24 3.44
C ILE A 109 -10.95 -26.56 3.15
N TRP A 110 -9.70 -26.48 2.70
CA TRP A 110 -8.87 -27.67 2.46
C TRP A 110 -8.62 -28.44 3.76
N GLY A 111 -8.37 -27.75 4.88
CA GLY A 111 -8.21 -28.36 6.19
C GLY A 111 -9.43 -29.18 6.64
N PHE A 112 -10.64 -28.75 6.28
CA PHE A 112 -11.87 -29.52 6.52
C PHE A 112 -12.04 -30.69 5.54
N ALA A 113 -11.71 -30.51 4.27
CA ALA A 113 -11.87 -31.55 3.24
C ALA A 113 -10.83 -32.67 3.33
N ALA A 114 -9.60 -32.34 3.72
CA ALA A 114 -8.46 -33.26 3.80
C ALA A 114 -7.61 -32.96 5.07
N PRO A 115 -8.09 -33.38 6.26
CA PRO A 115 -7.42 -33.10 7.52
C PRO A 115 -5.99 -33.68 7.60
N GLY A 116 -5.72 -34.79 6.91
CA GLY A 116 -4.38 -35.40 6.87
C GLY A 116 -3.34 -34.62 6.05
N ALA A 117 -3.73 -33.60 5.28
CA ALA A 117 -2.78 -32.87 4.43
C ALA A 117 -2.22 -31.62 5.13
N LEU A 118 -3.09 -30.63 5.39
CA LEU A 118 -2.70 -29.33 5.94
C LEU A 118 -2.93 -29.24 7.46
N ALA A 119 -4.06 -29.72 7.96
CA ALA A 119 -4.37 -29.64 9.39
C ALA A 119 -3.37 -30.45 10.23
N GLU A 120 -2.97 -31.64 9.75
CA GLU A 120 -1.92 -32.41 10.39
C GLU A 120 -0.64 -31.57 10.57
N LYS A 121 -0.24 -30.75 9.58
CA LYS A 121 0.98 -29.91 9.60
C LYS A 121 1.01 -28.85 10.69
N THR A 122 -0.12 -28.60 11.33
CA THR A 122 -0.21 -27.70 12.50
C THR A 122 -0.08 -28.41 13.85
N CYS A 123 -0.13 -29.74 13.86
CA CYS A 123 0.04 -30.56 15.05
C CYS A 123 1.50 -31.01 15.24
N PHE A 124 1.89 -31.12 16.50
CA PHE A 124 3.21 -31.54 16.96
C PHE A 124 3.12 -32.86 17.75
N TYR A 125 4.24 -33.58 17.85
CA TYR A 125 4.32 -34.88 18.54
C TYR A 125 5.39 -34.87 19.64
N PRO A 126 5.27 -34.01 20.67
CA PRO A 126 6.18 -34.00 21.81
C PRO A 126 6.15 -35.34 22.54
N ALA A 127 7.30 -36.01 22.68
CA ALA A 127 7.43 -37.30 23.36
C ALA A 127 6.42 -38.38 22.90
N GLY A 128 5.99 -38.34 21.64
CA GLY A 128 5.04 -39.30 21.05
C GLY A 128 3.56 -39.04 21.36
N VAL A 129 3.23 -37.98 22.11
CA VAL A 129 1.84 -37.55 22.35
C VAL A 129 1.47 -36.49 21.31
N ARG A 130 0.33 -36.67 20.62
CA ARG A 130 -0.13 -35.71 19.61
C ARG A 130 -0.73 -34.48 20.28
N GLN A 131 -0.21 -33.31 19.93
CA GLN A 131 -0.70 -32.01 20.40
C GLN A 131 -1.04 -31.12 19.20
N CYS A 132 -2.32 -30.78 19.06
CA CYS A 132 -2.84 -29.85 18.06
C CYS A 132 -3.25 -28.50 18.72
N PRO A 133 -3.46 -27.44 17.92
CA PRO A 133 -3.89 -26.13 18.41
C PRO A 133 -5.13 -26.17 19.32
N VAL A 134 -6.16 -26.95 18.98
CA VAL A 134 -7.40 -27.08 19.77
C VAL A 134 -7.21 -28.05 20.95
N GLY A 135 -6.24 -28.95 20.88
CA GLY A 135 -5.95 -29.92 21.96
C GLY A 135 -5.35 -31.23 21.44
N ALA A 136 -5.47 -32.31 22.22
CA ALA A 136 -4.93 -33.63 21.86
C ALA A 136 -5.84 -34.45 20.89
N GLY A 137 -6.83 -33.80 20.28
CA GLY A 137 -7.80 -34.40 19.37
C GLY A 137 -7.21 -34.80 18.01
N GLU A 138 -8.07 -35.30 17.12
CA GLU A 138 -7.70 -35.54 15.72
C GLU A 138 -7.49 -34.22 14.98
N PRO A 139 -6.53 -34.17 14.03
CA PRO A 139 -6.29 -32.97 13.25
C PRO A 139 -7.55 -32.61 12.47
N SER A 140 -8.00 -31.37 12.61
CA SER A 140 -9.23 -30.88 12.00
C SER A 140 -9.04 -29.52 11.34
N GLY A 141 -9.94 -29.14 10.43
CA GLY A 141 -9.98 -27.77 9.90
C GLY A 141 -10.17 -26.70 10.98
N VAL A 142 -10.67 -27.07 12.18
CA VAL A 142 -10.82 -26.16 13.32
C VAL A 142 -9.46 -25.74 13.89
N ASP A 143 -8.47 -26.63 13.90
CA ASP A 143 -7.10 -26.31 14.31
C ASP A 143 -6.48 -25.24 13.41
N LEU A 144 -6.70 -25.38 12.11
CA LEU A 144 -6.25 -24.44 11.09
C LEU A 144 -6.96 -23.09 11.23
N MET A 145 -8.29 -23.12 11.39
CA MET A 145 -9.11 -21.93 11.61
C MET A 145 -8.69 -21.18 12.88
N LEU A 146 -8.35 -21.90 13.96
CA LEU A 146 -7.91 -21.29 15.21
C LEU A 146 -6.57 -20.56 15.05
N VAL A 147 -5.58 -21.19 14.39
CA VAL A 147 -4.27 -20.58 14.13
C VAL A 147 -4.41 -19.32 13.27
N GLU A 148 -5.19 -19.41 12.18
CA GLU A 148 -5.45 -18.27 11.31
C GLU A 148 -6.18 -17.13 12.03
N PHE A 149 -7.18 -17.46 12.87
CA PHE A 149 -7.91 -16.46 13.66
C PHE A 149 -7.01 -15.76 14.67
N ILE A 150 -6.16 -16.50 15.37
CA ILE A 150 -5.19 -15.93 16.32
C ILE A 150 -4.21 -14.99 15.58
N GLY A 151 -3.68 -15.42 14.44
CA GLY A 151 -2.80 -14.60 13.60
C GLY A 151 -3.48 -13.32 13.12
N MET A 152 -4.76 -13.42 12.73
CA MET A 152 -5.59 -12.30 12.32
C MET A 152 -5.80 -11.29 13.45
N CYS A 153 -6.14 -11.75 14.65
CA CYS A 153 -6.30 -10.89 15.82
C CYS A 153 -4.99 -10.19 16.20
N ALA A 154 -3.88 -10.94 16.18
CA ALA A 154 -2.56 -10.40 16.49
C ALA A 154 -2.14 -9.29 15.50
N ALA A 155 -2.34 -9.53 14.20
CA ALA A 155 -2.06 -8.54 13.17
C ALA A 155 -2.99 -7.32 13.23
N ALA A 156 -4.27 -7.50 13.58
CA ALA A 156 -5.21 -6.41 13.78
C ALA A 156 -4.78 -5.48 14.93
N VAL A 157 -4.35 -6.05 16.06
CA VAL A 157 -3.83 -5.29 17.21
C VAL A 157 -2.54 -4.56 16.85
N ALA A 158 -1.57 -5.25 16.24
CA ALA A 158 -0.32 -4.64 15.78
C ALA A 158 -0.59 -3.49 14.77
N GLY A 159 -1.56 -3.69 13.88
CA GLY A 159 -2.01 -2.69 12.93
C GLY A 159 -2.60 -1.45 13.61
N ALA A 160 -3.48 -1.65 14.60
CA ALA A 160 -4.10 -0.57 15.36
C ALA A 160 -3.06 0.29 16.10
N ILE A 161 -2.04 -0.34 16.69
CA ILE A 161 -0.93 0.35 17.37
C ILE A 161 -0.13 1.20 16.37
N SER A 162 0.13 0.67 15.18
CA SER A 162 0.85 1.36 14.10
C SER A 162 0.12 2.62 13.62
N LEU A 163 -1.22 2.65 13.64
CA LEU A 163 -1.99 3.83 13.22
C LEU A 163 -1.94 5.00 14.20
N ARG A 164 -1.73 4.75 15.49
CA ARG A 164 -1.72 5.80 16.53
C ARG A 164 -0.63 6.86 16.28
N HIS A 165 0.39 6.53 15.48
CA HIS A 165 1.50 7.42 15.17
C HIS A 165 1.27 8.30 13.92
N ILE A 166 0.16 8.12 13.19
CA ILE A 166 -0.13 8.90 11.99
C ILE A 166 -0.88 10.17 12.39
N GLN A 167 -0.18 11.31 12.45
CA GLN A 167 -0.79 12.63 12.61
C GLN A 167 -1.21 13.19 11.25
N GLY A 168 -2.52 13.42 11.07
CA GLY A 168 -3.11 14.06 9.88
C GLY A 168 -3.64 13.09 8.83
N THR A 169 -4.98 13.00 8.68
CA THR A 169 -5.66 12.16 7.68
C THR A 169 -5.99 12.95 6.40
N ALA A 170 -5.08 13.82 5.95
CA ALA A 170 -5.27 14.65 4.77
C ALA A 170 -4.87 13.94 3.46
N THR A 171 -4.59 12.63 3.49
CA THR A 171 -4.26 11.88 2.28
C THR A 171 -5.54 11.47 1.53
N PRO A 172 -5.69 11.84 0.25
CA PRO A 172 -6.84 11.41 -0.53
C PRO A 172 -6.87 9.88 -0.66
N TYR A 173 -8.08 9.31 -0.65
CA TYR A 173 -8.39 7.88 -0.84
C TYR A 173 -8.10 6.89 0.31
N MET A 174 -7.88 7.35 1.55
CA MET A 174 -7.82 6.49 2.76
C MET A 174 -6.84 5.30 2.62
N VAL A 175 -5.75 5.50 1.88
CA VAL A 175 -4.71 4.49 1.64
C VAL A 175 -4.27 3.78 2.94
N PRO A 176 -4.03 4.48 4.08
CA PRO A 176 -3.65 3.83 5.33
C PRO A 176 -4.69 2.82 5.84
N MET A 177 -5.98 3.07 5.61
CA MET A 177 -7.05 2.15 6.03
C MET A 177 -7.04 0.87 5.19
N VAL A 178 -6.80 0.96 3.88
CA VAL A 178 -6.68 -0.22 3.01
C VAL A 178 -5.46 -1.06 3.38
N LEU A 179 -4.34 -0.41 3.74
CA LEU A 179 -3.17 -1.10 4.27
C LEU A 179 -3.42 -1.82 5.60
N MET A 180 -4.26 -1.28 6.48
CA MET A 180 -4.70 -2.02 7.67
C MET A 180 -5.51 -3.25 7.30
N LEU A 181 -6.43 -3.12 6.35
CA LEU A 181 -7.27 -4.24 5.91
C LEU A 181 -6.42 -5.37 5.29
N LEU A 182 -5.31 -5.03 4.62
CA LEU A 182 -4.33 -6.00 4.11
C LEU A 182 -3.60 -6.77 5.21
N ARG A 183 -3.38 -6.18 6.39
CA ARG A 183 -2.71 -6.86 7.51
C ARG A 183 -3.52 -8.03 8.06
N ILE A 184 -4.84 -8.01 7.94
CA ILE A 184 -5.73 -9.04 8.50
C ILE A 184 -5.54 -10.41 7.80
N PRO A 185 -5.68 -10.54 6.47
CA PRO A 185 -5.48 -11.82 5.79
C PRO A 185 -3.99 -12.21 5.73
N LEU A 186 -3.09 -11.22 5.65
CA LEU A 186 -1.66 -11.48 5.83
C LEU A 186 -1.44 -12.10 7.22
N GLY A 187 -2.11 -11.53 8.23
CA GLY A 187 -2.34 -11.96 9.64
C GLY A 187 -2.41 -13.46 9.81
N ALA A 188 -3.49 -13.98 9.24
CA ALA A 188 -3.82 -15.39 9.24
C ALA A 188 -2.74 -16.24 8.55
N LEU A 189 -2.32 -15.85 7.35
CA LEU A 189 -1.42 -16.66 6.53
C LEU A 189 -0.01 -16.76 7.11
N SER A 190 0.55 -15.70 7.69
CA SER A 190 1.88 -15.81 8.28
C SER A 190 1.87 -16.68 9.55
N ALA A 191 0.80 -16.64 10.34
CA ALA A 191 0.68 -17.48 11.52
C ALA A 191 0.67 -18.95 11.11
N LEU A 192 -0.12 -19.29 10.09
CA LEU A 192 -0.14 -20.62 9.50
C LEU A 192 1.24 -21.03 8.96
N LEU A 193 1.85 -20.22 8.10
CA LEU A 193 3.15 -20.52 7.51
C LEU A 193 4.26 -20.62 8.56
N GLY A 194 4.21 -19.81 9.60
CA GLY A 194 5.17 -19.83 10.71
C GLY A 194 5.08 -21.11 11.53
N ILE A 195 3.87 -21.59 11.84
CA ILE A 195 3.70 -22.88 12.51
C ILE A 195 4.18 -24.04 11.63
N ILE A 196 3.89 -24.01 10.33
CA ILE A 196 4.40 -25.01 9.38
C ILE A 196 5.93 -24.97 9.31
N LEU A 197 6.54 -23.77 9.36
CA LEU A 197 7.98 -23.59 9.34
C LEU A 197 8.65 -24.19 10.58
N ILE A 198 8.06 -24.03 11.77
CA ILE A 198 8.56 -24.67 12.99
C ILE A 198 8.46 -26.20 12.88
N ARG A 199 7.35 -26.73 12.35
CA ARG A 199 7.22 -28.18 12.11
C ARG A 199 8.23 -28.68 11.08
N GLY A 200 8.61 -27.86 10.11
CA GLY A 200 9.62 -28.16 9.10
C GLY A 200 11.06 -28.17 9.62
N GLU A 201 11.28 -27.97 10.92
CA GLU A 201 12.60 -27.93 11.58
C GLU A 201 13.57 -26.91 10.95
N PHE A 202 13.05 -25.92 10.23
CA PHE A 202 13.87 -24.90 9.56
C PHE A 202 14.62 -24.01 10.56
N ILE A 203 14.11 -23.89 11.78
CA ILE A 203 14.73 -23.14 12.87
C ILE A 203 15.22 -24.14 13.94
N PRO A 204 16.53 -24.44 13.99
CA PRO A 204 17.08 -25.37 14.97
C PRO A 204 16.85 -24.85 16.41
N GLY A 205 16.26 -25.70 17.26
CA GLY A 205 16.04 -25.40 18.69
C GLY A 205 14.64 -24.93 19.09
N LEU A 206 13.70 -24.76 18.14
CA LEU A 206 12.30 -24.37 18.42
C LEU A 206 11.28 -25.53 18.30
N THR A 207 11.75 -26.77 18.20
CA THR A 207 10.93 -27.93 17.80
C THR A 207 9.98 -28.47 18.88
N TYR A 208 10.06 -27.95 20.11
CA TYR A 208 9.31 -28.44 21.26
C TYR A 208 8.11 -27.53 21.56
N LEU A 209 7.09 -27.60 20.71
CA LEU A 209 5.78 -27.06 21.04
C LEU A 209 4.99 -28.13 21.79
N ASP A 210 5.13 -28.11 23.10
CA ASP A 210 4.64 -29.20 23.96
C ASP A 210 3.17 -29.04 24.36
N ASN A 211 2.59 -27.84 24.17
CA ASN A 211 1.21 -27.54 24.56
C ASN A 211 0.51 -26.61 23.55
N SER A 212 -0.81 -26.79 23.39
CA SER A 212 -1.73 -25.91 22.66
C SER A 212 -1.48 -24.40 22.89
N GLY A 213 -1.24 -23.99 24.14
CA GLY A 213 -0.94 -22.60 24.48
C GLY A 213 0.35 -22.07 23.86
N GLN A 214 1.38 -22.91 23.71
CA GLN A 214 2.63 -22.52 23.03
C GLN A 214 2.41 -22.36 21.52
N ILE A 215 1.58 -23.22 20.91
CA ILE A 215 1.18 -23.09 19.50
C ILE A 215 0.45 -21.77 19.27
N ALA A 216 -0.50 -21.44 20.14
CA ALA A 216 -1.19 -20.14 20.10
C ALA A 216 -0.22 -18.96 20.27
N ALA A 217 0.74 -19.04 21.19
CA ALA A 217 1.74 -17.98 21.39
C ALA A 217 2.63 -17.77 20.16
N TRP A 218 3.06 -18.84 19.50
CA TRP A 218 3.82 -18.75 18.25
C TRP A 218 2.97 -18.20 17.09
N ALA A 219 1.68 -18.58 17.01
CA ALA A 219 0.76 -18.01 16.04
C ALA A 219 0.62 -16.48 16.22
N ILE A 220 0.54 -16.00 17.47
CA ILE A 220 0.56 -14.55 17.78
C ILE A 220 1.87 -13.92 17.30
N PHE A 221 3.02 -14.52 17.67
CA PHE A 221 4.33 -14.00 17.29
C PHE A 221 4.46 -13.84 15.78
N PHE A 222 4.13 -14.87 15.01
CA PHE A 222 4.20 -14.80 13.55
C PHE A 222 3.18 -13.83 12.95
N GLY A 223 1.97 -13.74 13.51
CA GLY A 223 0.96 -12.75 13.13
C GLY A 223 1.43 -11.30 13.30
N ILE A 224 2.25 -11.02 14.32
CA ILE A 224 2.88 -9.70 14.51
C ILE A 224 4.12 -9.53 13.61
N ALA A 225 4.92 -10.58 13.45
CA ALA A 225 6.23 -10.55 12.77
C ALA A 225 6.15 -10.35 11.23
N GLN A 226 4.96 -10.27 10.67
CA GLN A 226 4.70 -10.14 9.23
C GLN A 226 5.44 -8.99 8.58
N GLU A 227 5.46 -7.85 9.25
CA GLU A 227 6.01 -6.62 8.70
C GLU A 227 7.53 -6.71 8.46
N SER A 228 8.25 -7.48 9.28
CA SER A 228 9.68 -7.72 9.10
C SER A 228 9.98 -8.54 7.85
N ILE A 229 9.17 -9.56 7.58
CA ILE A 229 9.33 -10.45 6.43
C ILE A 229 8.98 -9.72 5.14
N THR A 230 7.86 -9.01 5.11
CA THR A 230 7.43 -8.24 3.93
C THR A 230 8.45 -7.17 3.57
N ARG A 231 8.97 -6.42 4.55
CA ARG A 231 10.02 -5.41 4.30
C ARG A 231 11.29 -6.03 3.71
N MET A 232 11.68 -7.23 4.14
CA MET A 232 12.87 -7.89 3.61
C MET A 232 12.68 -8.30 2.14
N ILE A 233 11.51 -8.85 1.80
CA ILE A 233 11.16 -9.24 0.43
C ILE A 233 11.11 -8.00 -0.48
N ASP A 234 10.48 -6.92 -0.03
CA ASP A 234 10.39 -5.67 -0.79
C ASP A 234 11.77 -5.08 -1.10
N GLN A 235 12.69 -5.11 -0.12
CA GLN A 235 14.06 -4.65 -0.31
C GLN A 235 14.83 -5.51 -1.32
N GLN A 236 14.62 -6.82 -1.32
CA GLN A 236 15.25 -7.72 -2.29
C GLN A 236 14.67 -7.53 -3.69
N GLY A 237 13.35 -7.40 -3.81
CA GLY A 237 12.66 -7.14 -5.08
C GLY A 237 13.15 -5.86 -5.75
N ASN A 238 13.26 -4.76 -5.01
CA ASN A 238 13.80 -3.51 -5.54
C ASN A 238 15.26 -3.64 -5.98
N ARG A 239 16.11 -4.34 -5.23
CA ARG A 239 17.50 -4.61 -5.64
C ARG A 239 17.58 -5.38 -6.96
N VAL A 240 16.74 -6.39 -7.15
CA VAL A 240 16.70 -7.17 -8.41
C VAL A 240 16.22 -6.31 -9.58
N LEU A 241 15.18 -5.51 -9.37
CA LEU A 241 14.66 -4.61 -10.40
C LEU A 241 15.67 -3.51 -10.77
N ASP A 242 16.38 -2.96 -9.79
CA ASP A 242 17.42 -1.96 -10.00
C ASP A 242 18.62 -2.55 -10.75
N ASN A 243 19.04 -3.77 -10.40
CA ASN A 243 20.09 -4.49 -11.13
C ASN A 243 19.66 -4.80 -12.58
N ALA A 244 18.42 -5.22 -12.81
CA ALA A 244 17.88 -5.49 -14.14
C ALA A 244 17.77 -4.20 -14.99
N ARG A 245 17.34 -3.09 -14.38
CA ARG A 245 17.32 -1.77 -15.04
C ARG A 245 18.73 -1.23 -15.31
N GLY A 246 19.68 -1.48 -14.41
CA GLY A 246 21.10 -1.14 -14.59
C GLY A 246 21.71 -1.88 -15.78
N SER A 247 21.51 -3.20 -15.84
CA SER A 247 21.95 -4.04 -16.96
C SER A 247 21.36 -3.57 -18.30
N MET A 248 20.08 -3.18 -18.33
CA MET A 248 19.42 -2.68 -19.55
C MET A 248 19.94 -1.31 -20.02
N ARG A 249 20.46 -0.46 -19.11
CA ARG A 249 21.12 0.82 -19.46
C ARG A 249 22.52 0.59 -20.05
N GLU A 250 23.22 -0.47 -19.62
CA GLU A 250 24.56 -0.82 -20.08
C GLU A 250 24.57 -1.35 -21.53
N PHE A 251 23.53 -2.10 -21.93
CA PHE A 251 23.35 -2.54 -23.33
C PHE A 251 22.90 -1.41 -24.29
N GLY A 252 22.50 -0.24 -23.78
CA GLY A 252 22.09 0.92 -24.57
C GLY A 252 23.23 1.86 -24.97
N THR A 253 24.42 1.70 -24.40
CA THR A 253 25.62 2.48 -24.73
C THR A 253 26.57 1.66 -25.58
N VAL A 254 26.24 1.50 -26.87
CA VAL A 254 27.24 1.14 -27.88
C VAL A 254 28.15 2.36 -28.07
N PRO A 255 29.46 2.29 -27.80
CA PRO A 255 30.36 3.37 -28.16
C PRO A 255 30.43 3.41 -29.70
N ARG A 256 30.08 4.55 -30.27
CA ARG A 256 30.45 4.85 -31.66
C ARG A 256 31.92 5.28 -31.64
N GLU A 257 32.79 4.41 -32.13
CA GLU A 257 34.05 4.80 -32.77
C GLU A 257 33.90 4.61 -34.28
#